data_AF-A0A923FYJ7-F1
#
_entry.id   AF-A0A923FYJ7-F1
#
_cell.length_a   1.000
_cell.length_b   1.000
_cell.length_c   1.000
_cell.angle_alpha   90.00
_cell.angle_beta   90.00
_cell.angle_gamma   90.00
#
_symmetry.space_group_name_H-M   'P 1'
#
loop_
_entity.id
_entity.type
_entity.pdbx_description
1 polymer ?
#
loop_
_entity_poly.entity_id
_entity_poly.type
_entity_poly.pdbx_seq_one_letter_code
_entity_poly.pdbx_strand_id
1 'polypeptide(L)'
;MFENYLSHPEIYQALEEHFEKTFNTLLKKENLDQKQFQTPYYRTHFANGMPFMNGNPIFSTKHLSNQDRLRVILDIDASDITCFENKLDNSKELCICGSVQNIEQIKKAMNNWLKQQKPVLNRSHQT
;
A
#
# COMPACT_ATOMS: atom_id res chain seq x y z
N MET A 1 9.67 13.14 -9.58
CA MET A 1 9.55 13.86 -8.29
C MET A 1 10.30 13.17 -7.16
N PHE A 2 10.51 11.85 -7.22
CA PHE A 2 11.23 11.08 -6.21
C PHE A 2 12.44 10.34 -6.79
N GLU A 3 13.09 10.94 -7.79
CA GLU A 3 14.33 10.39 -8.34
C GLU A 3 15.39 10.35 -7.24
N ASN A 4 16.24 9.32 -7.25
CA ASN A 4 17.33 9.14 -6.29
C ASN A 4 16.89 9.05 -4.81
N TYR A 5 15.65 8.64 -4.54
CA TYR A 5 15.11 8.49 -3.18
C TYR A 5 15.91 7.52 -2.31
N LEU A 6 16.60 6.54 -2.89
CA LEU A 6 17.47 5.60 -2.18
C LEU A 6 18.74 6.25 -1.60
N SER A 7 19.15 7.40 -2.15
CA SER A 7 20.38 8.08 -1.76
C SER A 7 20.13 9.27 -0.83
N HIS A 8 18.87 9.65 -0.60
CA HIS A 8 18.49 10.88 0.09
C HIS A 8 17.38 10.59 1.11
N PRO A 9 17.73 10.50 2.41
CA PRO A 9 16.78 10.23 3.49
C PRO A 9 15.51 11.07 3.46
N GLU A 10 15.63 12.35 3.17
CA GLU A 10 14.55 13.31 3.09
C GLU A 10 13.59 13.04 1.92
N ILE A 11 14.12 12.60 0.78
CA ILE A 11 13.32 12.21 -0.38
C ILE A 11 12.61 10.89 -0.10
N TYR A 12 13.30 9.94 0.55
CA TYR A 12 12.73 8.67 0.97
C TYR A 12 11.54 8.88 1.92
N GLN A 13 11.72 9.72 2.94
CA GLN A 13 10.67 10.04 3.90
C GLN A 13 9.49 10.74 3.20
N ALA A 14 9.76 11.72 2.34
CA ALA A 14 8.70 12.40 1.58
C ALA A 14 7.92 11.43 0.68
N LEU A 15 8.55 10.38 0.18
CA LEU A 15 7.93 9.33 -0.61
C LEU A 15 7.04 8.41 0.24
N GLU A 16 7.50 7.97 1.41
CA GLU A 16 6.67 7.21 2.37
C GLU A 16 5.42 8.04 2.75
N GLU A 17 5.61 9.31 3.10
CA GLU A 17 4.50 10.23 3.42
C GLU A 17 3.55 10.43 2.23
N HIS A 18 4.07 10.48 1.01
CA HIS A 18 3.24 10.60 -0.20
C HIS A 18 2.29 9.40 -0.35
N PHE A 19 2.79 8.19 -0.15
CA PHE A 19 1.97 6.98 -0.20
C PHE A 19 0.96 6.92 0.94
N GLU A 20 1.34 7.31 2.15
CA GLU A 20 0.43 7.35 3.29
C GLU A 20 -0.71 8.37 3.08
N LYS A 21 -0.38 9.60 2.67
CA LYS A 21 -1.37 10.65 2.34
C LYS A 21 -2.29 10.19 1.21
N THR A 22 -1.73 9.51 0.20
CA THR A 22 -2.53 8.97 -0.90
C THR A 22 -3.49 7.89 -0.42
N PHE A 23 -3.02 6.93 0.38
CA PHE A 23 -3.86 5.89 0.94
C PHE A 23 -5.02 6.47 1.77
N ASN A 24 -4.74 7.43 2.66
CA ASN A 24 -5.75 8.11 3.46
C ASN A 24 -6.77 8.86 2.59
N THR A 25 -6.34 9.44 1.48
CA THR A 25 -7.23 10.09 0.51
C THR A 25 -8.14 9.08 -0.18
N LEU A 26 -7.60 7.93 -0.57
CA LEU A 26 -8.39 6.85 -1.19
C LEU A 26 -9.40 6.24 -0.22
N LEU A 27 -9.03 6.04 1.07
CA LEU A 27 -9.96 5.59 2.10
C LEU A 27 -11.18 6.51 2.21
N LYS A 28 -10.95 7.83 2.31
CA LYS A 28 -12.02 8.84 2.35
C LYS A 28 -12.88 8.78 1.09
N LYS A 29 -12.26 8.70 -0.09
CA LYS A 29 -12.96 8.60 -1.37
C LYS A 29 -13.86 7.37 -1.46
N GLU A 30 -13.41 6.24 -0.91
CA GLU A 30 -14.14 4.97 -0.96
C GLU A 30 -15.08 4.76 0.25
N ASN A 31 -15.20 5.75 1.14
CA ASN A 31 -15.98 5.73 2.38
C ASN A 31 -15.60 4.57 3.33
N LEU A 32 -14.30 4.34 3.50
CA LEU A 32 -13.75 3.32 4.40
C LEU A 32 -13.20 3.99 5.67
N ASP A 33 -13.40 3.36 6.83
CA ASP A 33 -12.89 3.86 8.10
C ASP A 33 -11.41 3.50 8.23
N GLN A 34 -10.55 4.51 8.41
CA GLN A 34 -9.12 4.33 8.63
C GLN A 34 -8.83 3.40 9.82
N LYS A 35 -9.69 3.36 10.85
CA LYS A 35 -9.52 2.46 12.01
C LYS A 35 -9.61 0.98 11.65
N GLN A 36 -10.14 0.63 10.48
CA GLN A 36 -10.16 -0.74 9.98
C GLN A 36 -8.80 -1.17 9.41
N PHE A 37 -7.82 -0.26 9.32
CA PHE A 37 -6.53 -0.51 8.72
C PHE A 37 -5.40 -0.23 9.70
N GLN A 38 -4.42 -1.12 9.73
CA GLN A 38 -3.13 -0.89 10.39
C GLN A 38 -2.13 -0.42 9.34
N THR A 39 -1.63 0.81 9.48
CA THR A 39 -0.68 1.45 8.56
C THR A 39 0.36 2.26 9.37
N PRO A 40 1.68 2.14 9.09
CA PRO A 40 2.28 1.10 8.26
C PRO A 40 2.18 -0.29 8.93
N TYR A 41 2.09 -1.36 8.13
CA TYR A 41 2.05 -2.72 8.65
C TYR A 41 3.45 -3.32 8.86
N TYR A 42 4.29 -3.30 7.83
CA TYR A 42 5.70 -3.68 7.93
C TYR A 42 6.53 -2.49 8.40
N ARG A 43 7.40 -2.74 9.37
CA ARG A 43 8.38 -1.75 9.83
C ARG A 43 9.57 -1.76 8.88
N THR A 44 9.85 -0.63 8.25
CA THR A 44 10.95 -0.41 7.31
C THR A 44 12.17 0.25 7.98
N HIS A 45 12.29 0.10 9.31
CA HIS A 45 13.28 0.80 10.13
C HIS A 45 14.12 -0.19 10.93
N PHE A 46 15.40 0.13 11.09
CA PHE A 46 16.33 -0.56 11.98
C PHE A 46 15.92 -0.39 13.45
N ALA A 47 16.48 -1.22 14.33
CA ALA A 47 16.23 -1.14 15.78
C ALA A 47 16.61 0.22 16.40
N ASN A 48 17.53 0.95 15.78
CA ASN A 48 17.93 2.29 16.20
C ASN A 48 17.04 3.42 15.60
N GLY A 49 15.97 3.05 14.90
CA GLY A 49 15.03 4.01 14.30
C GLY A 49 15.48 4.60 12.97
N MET A 50 16.62 4.20 12.40
CA MET A 50 17.00 4.64 11.05
C MET A 50 16.16 3.91 9.99
N PRO A 51 15.70 4.57 8.92
CA PRO A 51 15.02 3.88 7.82
C PRO A 51 16.00 2.97 7.06
N PHE A 52 15.52 1.80 6.63
CA PHE A 52 16.29 0.82 5.85
C PHE A 52 16.46 1.27 4.38
N MET A 53 15.63 2.22 3.91
CA MET A 53 15.72 2.93 2.62
C MET A 53 15.88 2.07 1.37
N ASN A 54 15.24 0.90 1.29
CA ASN A 54 15.37 0.00 0.13
C ASN A 54 14.13 -0.05 -0.78
N GLY A 55 13.10 0.75 -0.51
CA GLY A 55 11.85 0.75 -1.28
C GLY A 55 11.01 -0.53 -1.09
N ASN A 56 11.39 -1.45 -0.19
CA ASN A 56 10.74 -2.74 -0.01
C ASN A 56 10.39 -3.02 1.47
N PRO A 57 9.14 -2.73 1.88
CA PRO A 57 8.16 -1.91 1.15
C PRO A 57 8.39 -0.40 1.32
N ILE A 58 7.92 0.41 0.38
CA ILE A 58 7.76 1.86 0.57
C ILE A 58 6.46 2.20 1.31
N PHE A 59 5.47 1.31 1.21
CA PHE A 59 4.18 1.46 1.90
C PHE A 59 3.60 0.08 2.17
N SER A 60 2.96 -0.08 3.33
CA SER A 60 2.23 -1.30 3.64
C SER A 60 1.05 -1.03 4.56
N THR A 61 -0.02 -1.80 4.37
CA THR A 61 -1.20 -1.73 5.22
C THR A 61 -1.82 -3.11 5.37
N LYS A 62 -2.58 -3.29 6.44
CA LYS A 62 -3.32 -4.50 6.73
C LYS A 62 -4.74 -4.14 7.15
N HIS A 63 -5.73 -4.74 6.51
CA HIS A 63 -7.12 -4.63 6.95
C HIS A 63 -7.35 -5.56 8.14
N LEU A 64 -7.89 -5.02 9.23
CA LEU A 64 -7.93 -5.69 10.53
C LEU A 64 -8.99 -6.78 10.63
N SER A 65 -10.07 -6.69 9.84
CA SER A 65 -11.16 -7.66 9.91
C SER A 65 -10.84 -8.97 9.17
N ASN A 66 -10.43 -8.87 7.90
CA ASN A 66 -10.11 -10.04 7.06
C ASN A 66 -8.61 -10.36 7.02
N GLN A 67 -7.75 -9.57 7.68
CA GLN A 67 -6.30 -9.75 7.73
C GLN A 67 -5.61 -9.62 6.35
N ASP A 68 -6.30 -9.11 5.33
CA ASP A 68 -5.72 -8.86 4.01
C ASP A 68 -4.68 -7.76 4.08
N ARG A 69 -3.62 -7.93 3.28
CA ARG A 69 -2.45 -7.06 3.27
C ARG A 69 -2.26 -6.46 1.90
N LEU A 70 -1.69 -5.27 1.91
CA LEU A 70 -1.21 -4.59 0.73
C LEU A 70 0.20 -4.09 1.03
N ARG A 71 1.14 -4.38 0.13
CA ARG A 71 2.46 -3.75 0.15
C ARG A 71 2.83 -3.20 -1.22
N VAL A 72 3.44 -2.02 -1.21
CA VAL A 72 4.00 -1.36 -2.39
C VAL A 72 5.51 -1.47 -2.29
N ILE A 73 6.13 -1.99 -3.33
CA ILE A 73 7.57 -2.13 -3.49
C ILE A 73 7.98 -1.25 -4.65
N LEU A 74 9.03 -0.45 -4.44
CA LEU A 74 9.63 0.34 -5.49
C LEU A 74 10.92 -0.29 -5.96
N ASP A 75 10.98 -0.57 -7.26
CA ASP A 75 12.14 -1.06 -7.96
C ASP A 75 12.53 0.00 -8.99
N ILE A 76 13.79 0.47 -8.94
CA ILE A 76 14.29 1.51 -9.84
C ILE A 76 14.37 1.04 -11.30
N ASP A 77 14.52 -0.27 -11.51
CA ASP A 77 14.68 -0.86 -12.84
C ASP A 77 13.34 -1.29 -13.46
N ALA A 78 12.23 -1.16 -12.72
CA ALA A 78 10.91 -1.50 -13.20
C ALA A 78 10.41 -0.48 -14.25
N SER A 79 10.16 -0.97 -15.46
CA SER A 79 9.57 -0.20 -16.56
C SER A 79 8.05 -0.07 -16.48
N ASP A 80 7.37 -1.06 -15.88
CA ASP A 80 5.93 -1.08 -15.67
C ASP A 80 5.56 -1.69 -14.31
N ILE A 81 4.30 -1.57 -13.92
CA ILE A 81 3.80 -2.17 -12.69
C ILE A 81 3.58 -3.68 -12.85
N THR A 82 3.95 -4.43 -11.82
CA THR A 82 3.57 -5.83 -11.66
C THR A 82 2.78 -6.00 -10.37
N CYS A 83 1.64 -6.67 -10.44
CA CYS A 83 0.81 -7.00 -9.29
C CYS A 83 0.75 -8.51 -9.13
N PHE A 84 1.02 -9.02 -7.94
CA PHE A 84 0.83 -10.44 -7.63
C PHE A 84 0.20 -10.61 -6.25
N GLU A 85 -0.66 -11.61 -6.16
CA GLU A 85 -1.38 -11.94 -4.93
C GLU A 85 -0.77 -13.21 -4.33
N ASN A 86 -0.32 -13.11 -3.09
CA ASN A 86 0.12 -14.25 -2.30
C ASN A 86 -1.03 -14.72 -1.42
N LYS A 87 -1.40 -15.99 -1.55
CA LYS A 87 -2.32 -16.64 -0.61
C LYS A 87 -1.58 -16.92 0.69
N LEU A 88 -2.18 -16.51 1.80
CA LEU A 88 -1.79 -16.86 3.15
C LEU A 88 -2.89 -17.76 3.72
N ASP A 89 -2.64 -18.42 4.85
CA ASP A 89 -3.54 -19.45 5.40
C ASP A 89 -5.01 -19.00 5.46
N ASN A 90 -5.27 -17.78 5.94
CA ASN A 90 -6.63 -17.24 6.11
C ASN A 90 -6.80 -15.83 5.54
N SER A 91 -5.86 -15.36 4.71
CA SER A 91 -5.91 -14.03 4.12
C SER A 91 -5.08 -13.97 2.84
N LYS A 92 -5.03 -12.81 2.20
CA LYS A 92 -4.18 -12.59 1.04
C LYS A 92 -3.30 -11.35 1.20
N GLU A 93 -2.18 -11.35 0.51
CA GLU A 93 -1.32 -10.19 0.37
C GLU A 93 -1.20 -9.79 -1.10
N LEU A 94 -1.63 -8.58 -1.42
CA LEU A 94 -1.34 -7.98 -2.71
C LEU A 94 0.00 -7.25 -2.65
N CYS A 95 0.91 -7.65 -3.54
CA CYS A 95 2.18 -6.97 -3.76
C CYS A 95 2.09 -6.17 -5.05
N ILE A 96 2.27 -4.85 -4.96
CA ILE A 96 2.38 -3.97 -6.11
C ILE A 96 3.85 -3.56 -6.24
N CYS A 97 4.49 -3.96 -7.34
CA CYS A 97 5.87 -3.58 -7.65
C CYS A 97 5.88 -2.65 -8.86
N GLY A 98 6.70 -1.62 -8.84
CA GLY A 98 6.89 -0.68 -9.94
C GLY A 98 7.95 0.36 -9.60
N SER A 99 8.19 1.33 -10.47
CA SER A 99 9.12 2.43 -10.20
C SER A 99 8.38 3.70 -9.80
N VAL A 100 9.13 4.75 -9.41
CA VAL A 100 8.56 6.06 -9.08
C VAL A 100 7.88 6.73 -10.28
N GLN A 101 8.24 6.31 -11.50
CA GLN A 101 7.58 6.75 -12.73
C GLN A 101 6.18 6.13 -12.88
N ASN A 102 5.89 5.03 -12.17
CA ASN A 102 4.59 4.35 -12.23
C ASN A 102 3.63 4.73 -11.08
N ILE A 103 3.89 5.81 -10.35
CA ILE A 103 3.11 6.18 -9.16
C ILE A 103 1.60 6.21 -9.42
N GLU A 104 1.14 6.77 -10.54
CA GLU A 104 -0.30 6.86 -10.82
C GLU A 104 -0.94 5.49 -11.06
N GLN A 105 -0.22 4.57 -11.72
CA GLN A 105 -0.65 3.19 -11.91
C GLN A 105 -0.71 2.45 -10.56
N ILE A 106 0.29 2.66 -9.69
CA ILE A 106 0.32 2.10 -8.34
C ILE A 106 -0.89 2.60 -7.54
N LYS A 107 -1.20 3.91 -7.56
CA LYS A 107 -2.38 4.48 -6.91
C LYS A 107 -3.68 3.85 -7.39
N LYS A 108 -3.80 3.62 -8.69
CA LYS A 108 -4.96 2.94 -9.29
C LYS A 108 -5.09 1.50 -8.76
N ALA A 109 -4.00 0.75 -8.70
CA ALA A 109 -3.98 -0.60 -8.15
C ALA A 109 -4.32 -0.63 -6.64
N MET A 110 -3.78 0.30 -5.85
CA MET A 110 -4.15 0.49 -4.44
C MET A 110 -5.66 0.73 -4.28
N ASN A 111 -6.23 1.61 -5.10
CA ASN A 111 -7.67 1.89 -5.03
C ASN A 111 -8.52 0.67 -5.40
N ASN A 112 -8.08 -0.11 -6.39
CA ASN A 112 -8.76 -1.35 -6.76
C ASN A 112 -8.75 -2.36 -5.62
N TRP A 113 -7.64 -2.46 -4.88
CA TRP A 113 -7.55 -3.30 -3.69
C TRP A 113 -8.50 -2.81 -2.58
N LEU A 114 -8.56 -1.50 -2.32
CA LEU A 114 -9.47 -0.91 -1.32
C LEU A 114 -10.94 -1.19 -1.62
N LYS A 115 -11.35 -1.15 -2.90
CA LYS A 115 -12.72 -1.48 -3.31
C LYS A 115 -13.12 -2.92 -2.96
N GLN A 116 -12.16 -3.84 -2.91
CA GLN A 116 -12.41 -5.23 -2.50
C GLN A 116 -12.59 -5.37 -0.99
N GLN A 117 -12.18 -4.38 -0.19
CA GLN A 117 -12.30 -4.39 1.27
C GLN A 117 -13.65 -3.88 1.76
N LYS A 118 -14.50 -3.37 0.87
CA LYS A 118 -15.83 -2.90 1.25
C LYS A 118 -16.65 -4.10 1.74
N PRO A 119 -17.41 -3.93 2.83
CA PRO A 119 -18.33 -4.98 3.27
C PRO A 119 -19.29 -5.31 2.12
N VAL A 120 -19.50 -6.61 1.90
CA VAL A 120 -20.55 -7.05 0.99
C VAL A 120 -21.86 -6.58 1.59
N LEU A 121 -22.49 -5.58 0.96
CA LEU A 121 -23.85 -5.20 1.30
C LEU A 121 -24.73 -6.42 1.02
N ASN A 122 -25.13 -7.14 2.09
CA ASN A 122 -26.15 -8.16 2.00
C ASN A 122 -27.37 -7.51 1.37
N ARG A 123 -27.69 -7.89 0.13
CA ARG A 123 -28.99 -7.62 -0.46
C ARG A 123 -29.98 -8.45 0.33
N SER A 124 -30.58 -7.86 1.36
CA SER A 124 -31.70 -8.45 2.08
C SER A 124 -32.71 -8.93 1.05
N HIS A 125 -33.02 -10.22 1.07
CA HIS A 125 -34.11 -10.81 0.30
C HIS A 125 -35.38 -9.99 0.51
N GLN A 126 -35.88 -9.36 -0.55
CA GLN A 126 -37.29 -9.01 -0.63
C GLN A 126 -38.02 -10.31 -0.97
N THR A 127 -38.62 -10.91 0.05
CA THR A 127 -39.73 -11.86 -0.08
C THR A 127 -40.99 -11.13 -0.54
#